data_AF-A0AAD6EQ25-F1
#
_entry.id   AF-A0AAD6EQ25-F1
#
_cell.length_a   1.000
_cell.length_b   1.000
_cell.length_c   1.000
_cell.angle_alpha   90.00
_cell.angle_beta   90.00
_cell.angle_gamma   90.00
#
_symmetry.space_group_name_H-M   'P 1'
#
loop_
_entity.id
_entity.type
_entity.pdbx_description
1 polymer ?
#
loop_
_entity_poly.entity_id
_entity_poly.type
_entity_poly.pdbx_seq_one_letter_code
_entity_poly.pdbx_strand_id
1 'polypeptide(L)'
;MASLGNLKSAIWDKEEKKLQYQSHIRGLNAYDRHKKFMSDYAQFYGHDKSEKSAVPIKTDQDALREGYRFILSEDDDLGSAWVKKLVKRYHDKLYKEYCIADMSAYKSGKIGLRWRIEKEVISGKGQFICGNKRCDEKDDLGSYEVNFSYVEAGEHKQALVKLVACPRCAEKLAYKRQKEKQKEKPSRKREREQEEYDDSHDDEPAKSDHRKRKAHKDVSVNGDSDEEENFNEFLEGMFP
;
A
#
# COMPACT_ATOMS: atom_id res chain seq x y z
N MET A 1 40.08 40.60 56.59
CA MET A 1 40.79 39.39 57.05
C MET A 1 39.76 38.28 57.19
N ALA A 2 39.83 37.22 56.37
CA ALA A 2 38.92 36.08 56.53
C ALA A 2 39.29 35.36 57.83
N SER A 3 38.37 35.34 58.79
CA SER A 3 38.52 34.60 60.05
C SER A 3 38.77 33.12 59.75
N LEU A 4 39.67 32.48 60.51
CA LEU A 4 39.95 31.05 60.42
C LEU A 4 38.68 30.18 60.54
N GLY A 5 37.66 30.67 61.27
CA GLY A 5 36.35 30.02 61.35
C GLY A 5 35.57 30.03 60.04
N ASN A 6 35.68 31.11 59.26
CA ASN A 6 35.04 31.25 57.95
C ASN A 6 35.75 30.45 56.85
N LEU A 7 37.06 30.26 57.01
CA LEU A 7 37.84 29.38 56.15
C LEU A 7 37.49 27.90 56.43
N LYS A 8 37.35 27.55 57.72
CA LYS A 8 36.98 26.21 58.16
C LYS A 8 35.56 25.86 57.67
N SER A 9 34.57 26.73 57.85
CA SER A 9 33.21 26.49 57.34
C SER A 9 33.18 26.30 55.81
N ALA A 10 33.91 27.13 55.05
CA ALA A 10 34.00 26.98 53.60
C ALA A 10 34.65 25.66 53.16
N ILE A 11 35.59 25.12 53.95
CA ILE A 11 36.19 23.80 53.70
C ILE A 11 35.16 22.68 53.96
N TRP A 12 34.44 22.74 55.09
CA TRP A 12 33.41 21.76 55.42
C TRP A 12 32.27 21.76 54.40
N ASP A 13 31.77 22.94 53.99
CA ASP A 13 30.73 23.06 52.97
C ASP A 13 31.15 22.45 51.62
N LYS A 14 32.44 22.57 51.27
CA LYS A 14 33.00 21.98 50.04
C LYS A 14 33.09 20.46 50.13
N GLU A 15 33.44 19.95 51.30
CA GLU A 15 33.53 18.50 51.56
C GLU A 15 32.14 17.86 51.61
N GLU A 16 31.15 18.50 52.23
CA GLU A 16 29.76 18.06 52.22
C GLU A 16 29.18 18.03 50.80
N LYS A 17 29.41 19.08 49.99
CA LYS A 17 28.97 19.09 48.58
C LYS A 17 29.59 17.95 47.77
N LYS A 18 30.85 17.62 48.03
CA LYS A 18 31.53 16.49 47.37
C LYS A 18 30.91 15.16 47.77
N LEU A 19 30.62 14.97 49.06
CA LEU A 19 29.97 13.76 49.58
C LEU A 19 28.54 13.62 49.03
N GLN A 20 27.77 14.71 48.99
CA GLN A 20 26.43 14.76 48.42
C GLN A 20 26.43 14.45 46.91
N TYR A 21 27.40 14.97 46.17
CA TYR A 21 27.54 14.67 44.74
C TYR A 21 27.90 13.20 44.51
N GLN A 22 28.78 12.63 45.34
CA GLN A 22 29.20 11.24 45.26
C GLN A 22 28.07 10.27 45.62
N SER A 23 27.30 10.56 46.68
CA SER A 23 26.12 9.76 47.05
C SER A 23 25.03 9.83 45.99
N HIS A 24 24.78 11.01 45.43
CA HIS A 24 23.84 11.21 44.33
C HIS A 24 24.25 10.44 43.07
N ILE A 25 25.53 10.46 42.68
CA ILE A 25 26.00 9.64 41.56
C ILE A 25 25.84 8.16 41.85
N ARG A 26 26.21 7.70 43.04
CA ARG A 26 26.17 6.29 43.40
C ARG A 26 24.73 5.74 43.45
N GLY A 27 23.75 6.59 43.75
CA GLY A 27 22.32 6.25 43.74
C GLY A 27 21.66 6.23 42.36
N LEU A 28 22.32 6.71 41.30
CA LEU A 28 21.75 6.74 39.95
C LEU A 28 22.00 5.43 39.20
N ASN A 29 21.06 5.09 38.30
CA ASN A 29 21.22 3.97 37.37
C ASN A 29 22.42 4.22 36.41
N ALA A 30 22.98 3.16 35.83
CA ALA A 30 24.11 3.25 34.90
C ALA A 30 23.86 4.22 33.74
N TYR A 31 22.65 4.21 33.18
CA TYR A 31 22.25 5.14 32.12
C TYR A 31 22.21 6.60 32.60
N ASP A 32 21.60 6.85 33.76
CA ASP A 32 21.46 8.21 34.29
C ASP A 32 22.81 8.80 34.72
N ARG A 33 23.70 7.96 35.27
CA ARG A 33 25.09 8.34 35.54
C ARG A 33 25.82 8.73 34.25
N HIS A 34 25.69 7.94 33.20
CA HIS A 34 26.29 8.24 31.90
C HIS A 34 25.79 9.57 31.34
N LYS A 35 24.47 9.79 31.35
CA LYS A 35 23.86 11.05 30.89
C LYS A 35 24.41 12.25 31.66
N LYS A 36 24.48 12.14 32.99
CA LYS A 36 25.02 13.19 33.86
C LYS A 36 26.50 13.48 33.56
N PHE A 37 27.34 12.47 33.44
CA PHE A 37 28.76 12.66 33.13
C PHE A 37 28.97 13.28 31.74
N MET A 38 28.18 12.88 30.75
CA MET A 38 28.22 13.50 29.42
C MET A 38 27.79 14.97 29.46
N SER A 39 26.76 15.30 30.24
CA SER A 39 26.32 16.69 30.44
C SER A 39 27.37 17.53 31.18
N ASP A 40 27.92 17.03 32.28
CA ASP A 40 28.95 17.71 33.08
C ASP A 40 30.21 17.94 32.22
N TYR A 41 30.66 16.94 31.47
CA TYR A 41 31.80 17.08 30.56
C TYR A 41 31.56 18.16 29.50
N ALA A 42 30.39 18.17 28.87
CA ALA A 42 30.02 19.19 27.89
C ALA A 42 29.93 20.59 28.51
N GLN A 43 29.49 20.72 29.76
CA GLN A 43 29.36 22.00 30.44
C GLN A 43 30.72 22.57 30.88
N PHE A 44 31.64 21.74 31.34
CA PHE A 44 32.96 22.18 31.84
C PHE A 44 34.00 22.34 30.75
N TYR A 45 33.97 21.49 29.71
CA TYR A 45 35.00 21.48 28.66
C TYR A 45 34.47 21.85 27.27
N GLY A 46 33.14 21.90 27.06
CA GLY A 46 32.53 22.24 25.78
C GLY A 46 32.42 23.76 25.56
N HIS A 47 33.56 24.46 25.57
CA HIS A 47 33.61 25.91 25.37
C HIS A 47 33.19 26.36 23.96
N ASP A 48 33.20 25.45 22.97
CA ASP A 48 32.49 25.65 21.72
C ASP A 48 31.07 25.09 21.87
N LYS A 49 30.09 26.00 21.95
CA LYS A 49 28.71 25.66 21.61
C LYS A 49 28.69 25.30 20.14
N SER A 50 29.09 24.07 19.79
CA SER A 50 28.52 23.44 18.61
C SER A 50 27.04 23.46 18.88
N GLU A 51 26.30 24.35 18.21
CA GLU A 51 24.88 24.17 18.01
C GLU A 51 24.78 22.78 17.39
N LYS A 52 24.59 21.77 18.25
CA LYS A 52 24.22 20.45 17.81
C LYS A 52 22.83 20.69 17.26
N SER A 53 22.77 21.06 15.99
CA SER A 53 21.59 20.83 15.18
C SER A 53 21.24 19.39 15.52
N ALA A 54 20.15 19.22 16.25
CA ALA A 54 19.61 17.91 16.53
C ALA A 54 19.15 17.41 15.17
N VAL A 55 20.10 16.94 14.36
CA VAL A 55 19.80 16.22 13.14
C VAL A 55 18.85 15.12 13.60
N PRO A 56 17.64 15.06 13.03
CA PRO A 56 16.65 14.09 13.45
C PRO A 56 17.31 12.72 13.44
N ILE A 57 17.49 12.13 14.62
CA ILE A 57 18.06 10.80 14.74
C ILE A 57 17.02 9.88 14.11
N LYS A 58 17.35 9.31 12.95
CA LYS A 58 16.47 8.36 12.27
C LYS A 58 16.29 7.15 13.19
N THR A 59 15.07 6.94 13.66
CA THR A 59 14.72 5.75 14.45
C THR A 59 14.57 4.56 13.52
N ASP A 60 14.76 3.34 14.02
CA ASP A 60 14.45 2.10 13.29
C ASP A 60 13.02 2.10 12.72
N GLN A 61 12.07 2.70 13.46
CA GLN A 61 10.69 2.88 13.01
C GLN A 61 10.56 3.81 11.81
N ASP A 62 11.35 4.89 11.78
CA ASP A 62 11.36 5.84 10.67
C ASP A 62 11.97 5.19 9.42
N ALA A 63 13.07 4.44 9.61
CA ALA A 63 13.68 3.65 8.54
C ALA A 63 12.72 2.60 7.95
N LEU A 64 11.93 1.94 8.80
CA LEU A 64 10.88 1.02 8.35
C LEU A 64 9.76 1.75 7.59
N ARG A 65 9.33 2.93 8.07
CA ARG A 65 8.28 3.71 7.42
C ARG A 65 8.71 4.22 6.04
N GLU A 66 9.97 4.62 5.90
CA GLU A 66 10.55 5.09 4.63
C GLU A 66 10.80 3.93 3.66
N GLY A 67 11.26 2.77 4.16
CA GLY A 67 11.73 1.67 3.32
C GLY A 67 10.74 0.52 3.09
N TYR A 68 9.63 0.43 3.82
CA TYR A 68 8.70 -0.68 3.65
C TYR A 68 7.86 -0.50 2.38
N ARG A 69 7.90 -1.50 1.50
CA ARG A 69 7.02 -1.65 0.34
C ARG A 69 6.08 -2.84 0.53
N PHE A 70 4.87 -2.76 -0.03
CA PHE A 70 3.84 -3.79 0.08
C PHE A 70 4.31 -5.11 -0.55
N ILE A 71 4.94 -5.05 -1.72
CA ILE A 71 5.68 -6.16 -2.34
C ILE A 71 7.14 -5.74 -2.38
N LEU A 72 8.00 -6.52 -1.72
CA LEU A 72 9.43 -6.30 -1.74
C LEU A 72 9.99 -6.87 -3.04
N SER A 73 10.30 -6.02 -4.02
CA SER A 73 11.02 -6.44 -5.22
C SER A 73 12.53 -6.40 -4.95
N GLU A 74 13.31 -7.26 -5.61
CA GLU A 74 14.77 -7.27 -5.44
C GLU A 74 15.43 -5.99 -6.00
N ASP A 75 14.75 -5.35 -6.97
CA ASP A 75 15.17 -4.13 -7.65
C ASP A 75 14.81 -2.85 -6.88
N ASP A 76 14.15 -2.95 -5.72
CA ASP A 76 13.83 -1.78 -4.91
C ASP A 76 15.12 -1.22 -4.26
N ASP A 77 15.46 0.02 -4.62
CA ASP A 77 16.55 0.82 -4.04
C ASP A 77 16.23 1.27 -2.61
N LEU A 78 16.12 0.31 -1.68
CA LEU A 78 15.79 0.54 -0.26
C LEU A 78 16.96 1.13 0.56
N GLY A 79 17.79 1.97 -0.06
CA GLY A 79 18.94 2.60 0.59
C GLY A 79 19.96 1.59 1.13
N SER A 80 20.38 1.80 2.38
CA SER A 80 21.44 1.01 3.03
C SER A 80 21.08 -0.48 3.18
N ALA A 81 22.07 -1.35 3.01
CA ALA A 81 21.94 -2.81 3.18
C ALA A 81 21.37 -3.22 4.56
N TRP A 82 21.54 -2.39 5.58
CA TRP A 82 20.93 -2.62 6.89
C TRP A 82 19.41 -2.39 6.90
N VAL A 83 18.91 -1.33 6.23
CA VAL A 83 17.48 -1.04 6.12
C VAL A 83 16.77 -2.17 5.37
N LYS A 84 17.38 -2.64 4.27
CA LYS A 84 16.92 -3.83 3.53
C LYS A 84 16.72 -5.04 4.44
N LYS A 85 17.72 -5.35 5.28
CA LYS A 85 17.64 -6.47 6.24
C LYS A 85 16.58 -6.26 7.32
N LEU A 86 16.43 -5.03 7.83
CA LEU A 86 15.43 -4.69 8.84
C LEU A 86 14.01 -4.84 8.29
N VAL A 87 13.74 -4.26 7.12
CA VAL A 87 12.46 -4.36 6.40
C VAL A 87 12.13 -5.82 6.10
N LYS A 88 13.09 -6.60 5.59
CA LYS A 88 12.89 -8.03 5.33
C LYS A 88 12.49 -8.81 6.58
N ARG A 89 13.24 -8.65 7.69
CA ARG A 89 12.91 -9.29 8.97
C ARG A 89 11.54 -8.89 9.50
N TYR A 90 11.14 -7.63 9.32
CA TYR A 90 9.82 -7.17 9.71
C TYR A 90 8.73 -7.79 8.82
N HIS A 91 8.92 -7.76 7.49
CA HIS A 91 8.02 -8.32 6.51
C HIS A 91 7.77 -9.83 6.71
N ASP A 92 8.80 -10.59 7.08
CA ASP A 92 8.70 -12.04 7.33
C ASP A 92 7.93 -12.36 8.63
N LYS A 93 7.85 -11.43 9.58
CA LYS A 93 7.06 -11.57 10.81
C LYS A 93 5.58 -11.26 10.61
N LEU A 94 5.19 -10.66 9.49
CA LEU A 94 3.80 -10.28 9.24
C LEU A 94 2.98 -11.47 8.72
N TYR A 95 1.79 -11.66 9.30
CA TYR A 95 0.80 -12.62 8.83
C TYR A 95 0.01 -12.08 7.63
N LYS A 96 0.59 -12.22 6.44
CA LYS A 96 0.09 -11.67 5.16
C LYS A 96 -0.54 -12.70 4.22
N GLU A 97 -0.89 -13.87 4.71
CA GLU A 97 -1.50 -14.92 3.86
C GLU A 97 -2.95 -14.58 3.48
N TYR A 98 -3.71 -14.05 4.43
CA TYR A 98 -5.14 -13.78 4.27
C TYR A 98 -5.46 -12.32 4.61
N CYS A 99 -6.29 -11.69 3.79
CA CYS A 99 -6.77 -10.34 4.00
C CYS A 99 -8.21 -10.31 4.57
N ILE A 100 -8.59 -9.15 5.09
CA ILE A 100 -9.95 -8.83 5.54
C ILE A 100 -10.56 -7.87 4.53
N ALA A 101 -11.82 -8.12 4.17
CA ALA A 101 -12.61 -7.21 3.35
C ALA A 101 -13.64 -6.44 4.18
N ASP A 102 -13.79 -5.16 3.87
CA ASP A 102 -14.98 -4.39 4.18
C ASP A 102 -15.89 -4.37 2.96
N MET A 103 -16.96 -5.16 3.03
CA MET A 103 -17.95 -5.28 1.96
C MET A 103 -19.17 -4.38 2.21
N SER A 104 -19.12 -3.40 3.11
CA SER A 104 -20.28 -2.54 3.41
C SER A 104 -20.81 -1.78 2.19
N ALA A 105 -19.91 -1.38 1.28
CA ALA A 105 -20.22 -0.66 0.05
C ALA A 105 -20.29 -1.57 -1.21
N TYR A 106 -20.49 -2.88 -1.06
CA TYR A 106 -20.49 -3.83 -2.19
C TYR A 106 -21.49 -3.46 -3.29
N LYS A 107 -22.62 -2.83 -2.95
CA LYS A 107 -23.65 -2.40 -3.91
C LYS A 107 -23.15 -1.34 -4.90
N SER A 108 -22.20 -0.50 -4.49
CA SER A 108 -21.52 0.46 -5.37
C SER A 108 -20.28 -0.13 -6.04
N GLY A 109 -20.01 -1.42 -5.84
CA GLY A 109 -18.85 -2.12 -6.40
C GLY A 109 -17.54 -1.79 -5.71
N LYS A 110 -17.58 -1.12 -4.55
CA LYS A 110 -16.40 -0.74 -3.77
C LYS A 110 -16.21 -1.74 -2.63
N ILE A 111 -15.03 -2.36 -2.57
CA ILE A 111 -14.64 -3.29 -1.52
C ILE A 111 -13.30 -2.82 -0.96
N GLY A 112 -13.24 -2.59 0.35
CA GLY A 112 -12.00 -2.21 1.02
C GLY A 112 -11.26 -3.46 1.45
N LEU A 113 -9.96 -3.54 1.18
CA LEU A 113 -9.12 -4.67 1.61
C LEU A 113 -8.04 -4.17 2.56
N ARG A 114 -7.71 -4.98 3.57
CA ARG A 114 -6.57 -4.74 4.45
C ARG A 114 -6.01 -6.04 5.00
N TRP A 115 -4.77 -6.01 5.46
CA TRP A 115 -4.21 -7.10 6.24
C TRP A 115 -4.89 -7.24 7.62
N ARG A 116 -4.79 -8.45 8.18
CA ARG A 116 -5.29 -8.77 9.51
C ARG A 116 -4.48 -8.05 10.58
N ILE A 117 -5.15 -7.61 11.64
CA ILE A 117 -4.47 -7.14 12.85
C ILE A 117 -4.21 -8.30 13.80
N GLU A 118 -3.30 -8.12 14.77
CA GLU A 118 -2.95 -9.13 15.77
C GLU A 118 -4.18 -9.80 16.41
N LYS A 119 -5.16 -9.00 16.87
CA LYS A 119 -6.39 -9.51 17.48
C LYS A 119 -7.20 -10.42 16.54
N GLU A 120 -7.20 -10.12 15.24
CA GLU A 120 -7.90 -10.91 14.22
C GLU A 120 -7.14 -12.17 13.85
N VAL A 121 -5.81 -12.12 13.85
CA VAL A 121 -4.97 -13.30 13.64
C VAL A 121 -5.17 -14.28 14.79
N ILE A 122 -5.12 -13.80 16.03
CA ILE A 122 -5.34 -14.63 17.23
C ILE A 122 -6.75 -15.22 17.25
N SER A 123 -7.78 -14.45 16.84
CA SER A 123 -9.16 -14.97 16.79
C SER A 123 -9.44 -15.89 15.59
N GLY A 124 -8.51 -16.00 14.64
CA GLY A 124 -8.69 -16.80 13.43
C GLY A 124 -9.58 -16.15 12.36
N LYS A 125 -9.84 -14.84 12.45
CA LYS A 125 -10.66 -14.13 11.45
C LYS A 125 -9.96 -14.09 10.10
N GLY A 126 -10.71 -14.33 9.03
CA GLY A 126 -10.18 -14.44 7.67
C GLY A 126 -9.47 -15.77 7.36
N GLN A 127 -9.47 -16.74 8.29
CA GLN A 127 -8.94 -18.09 8.06
C GLN A 127 -9.94 -19.16 8.49
N PHE A 128 -10.37 -19.13 9.76
CA PHE A 128 -11.40 -20.02 10.32
C PHE A 128 -12.77 -19.34 10.48
N ILE A 129 -12.81 -18.03 10.26
CA ILE A 129 -14.02 -17.21 10.30
C ILE A 129 -14.01 -16.37 9.03
N CYS A 130 -15.20 -16.07 8.49
CA CYS A 130 -15.36 -15.21 7.33
C CYS A 130 -14.52 -13.93 7.43
N GLY A 131 -13.79 -13.62 6.35
CA GLY A 131 -12.91 -12.47 6.23
C GLY A 131 -13.64 -11.14 6.00
N ASN A 132 -14.98 -11.12 5.99
CA ASN A 132 -15.72 -9.86 5.98
C ASN A 132 -15.73 -9.24 7.38
N LYS A 133 -15.34 -7.96 7.50
CA LYS A 133 -15.24 -7.22 8.77
C LYS A 133 -16.49 -7.34 9.64
N ARG A 134 -17.68 -7.31 9.04
CA ARG A 134 -18.99 -7.36 9.72
C ARG A 134 -19.68 -8.73 9.65
N CYS A 135 -18.93 -9.80 9.47
CA CYS A 135 -19.45 -11.17 9.43
C CYS A 135 -18.59 -12.05 10.32
N ASP A 136 -19.24 -12.95 11.06
CA ASP A 136 -18.58 -13.88 11.98
C ASP A 136 -19.03 -15.34 11.70
N GLU A 137 -19.46 -15.62 10.46
CA GLU A 137 -19.82 -16.95 9.97
C GLU A 137 -18.59 -17.85 9.92
N LYS A 138 -18.74 -19.11 10.34
CA LYS A 138 -17.66 -20.11 10.39
C LYS A 138 -17.87 -21.28 9.42
N ASP A 139 -19.10 -21.45 8.94
CA ASP A 139 -19.49 -22.58 8.10
C ASP A 139 -19.22 -22.29 6.61
N ASP A 140 -18.86 -23.34 5.87
CA ASP A 140 -18.65 -23.36 4.40
C ASP A 140 -17.78 -22.22 3.85
N LEU A 141 -16.62 -22.01 4.48
CA LEU A 141 -15.67 -20.98 4.07
C LEU A 141 -14.92 -21.37 2.79
N GLY A 142 -15.00 -20.51 1.77
CA GLY A 142 -14.22 -20.63 0.53
C GLY A 142 -13.05 -19.66 0.49
N SER A 143 -11.93 -20.07 -0.12
CA SER A 143 -10.79 -19.20 -0.43
C SER A 143 -10.94 -18.58 -1.82
N TYR A 144 -10.83 -17.27 -1.89
CA TYR A 144 -10.94 -16.47 -3.11
C TYR A 144 -9.69 -15.63 -3.30
N GLU A 145 -9.29 -15.44 -4.55
CA GLU A 145 -8.24 -14.50 -4.93
C GLU A 145 -8.90 -13.23 -5.44
N VAL A 146 -8.57 -12.09 -4.82
CA VAL A 146 -9.13 -10.79 -5.16
C VAL A 146 -8.02 -9.85 -5.60
N ASN A 147 -8.31 -9.04 -6.63
CA ASN A 147 -7.36 -8.04 -7.11
C ASN A 147 -7.33 -6.86 -6.13
N PHE A 148 -6.15 -6.59 -5.59
CA PHE A 148 -5.85 -5.44 -4.75
C PHE A 148 -5.06 -4.41 -5.55
N SER A 149 -5.73 -3.33 -5.93
CA SER A 149 -5.10 -2.17 -6.56
C SER A 149 -4.73 -1.16 -5.48
N TYR A 150 -3.48 -0.69 -5.50
CA TYR A 150 -2.94 0.27 -4.54
C TYR A 150 -1.96 1.24 -5.22
N VAL A 151 -1.75 2.39 -4.58
CA VAL A 151 -0.77 3.38 -5.03
C VAL A 151 0.40 3.37 -4.06
N GLU A 152 1.60 3.18 -4.58
CA GLU A 152 2.84 3.18 -3.81
C GLU A 152 3.89 3.96 -4.58
N ALA A 153 4.56 4.90 -3.92
CA ALA A 153 5.55 5.80 -4.55
C ALA A 153 5.04 6.56 -5.80
N GLY A 154 3.72 6.84 -5.87
CA GLY A 154 3.10 7.53 -7.01
C GLY A 154 2.73 6.61 -8.18
N GLU A 155 3.04 5.32 -8.10
CA GLU A 155 2.72 4.34 -9.13
C GLU A 155 1.51 3.49 -8.74
N HIS A 156 0.67 3.17 -9.72
CA HIS A 156 -0.44 2.24 -9.56
C HIS A 156 0.06 0.80 -9.69
N LYS A 157 -0.07 0.03 -8.61
CA LYS A 157 0.31 -1.38 -8.55
C LYS A 157 -0.91 -2.25 -8.30
N GLN A 158 -0.85 -3.49 -8.76
CA GLN A 158 -1.89 -4.49 -8.55
C GLN A 158 -1.29 -5.79 -8.02
N ALA A 159 -2.01 -6.44 -7.12
CA ALA A 159 -1.60 -7.71 -6.53
C ALA A 159 -2.81 -8.59 -6.25
N LEU A 160 -2.69 -9.89 -6.51
CA LEU A 160 -3.71 -10.85 -6.07
C LEU A 160 -3.48 -11.18 -4.59
N VAL A 161 -4.50 -10.97 -3.77
CA VAL A 161 -4.49 -11.30 -2.35
C VAL A 161 -5.55 -12.36 -2.05
N LYS A 162 -5.25 -13.25 -1.11
CA LYS A 162 -6.17 -14.33 -0.72
C LYS A 162 -7.14 -13.83 0.34
N LEU A 163 -8.40 -14.18 0.19
CA LEU A 163 -9.49 -13.83 1.08
C LEU A 163 -10.35 -15.06 1.34
N VAL A 164 -10.69 -15.31 2.60
CA VAL A 164 -11.64 -16.37 2.96
C VAL A 164 -13.01 -15.75 3.19
N ALA A 165 -14.06 -16.29 2.57
CA ALA A 165 -15.43 -15.79 2.72
C ALA A 165 -16.44 -16.93 2.77
N CYS A 166 -17.50 -16.75 3.54
CA CYS A 166 -18.69 -17.61 3.49
C CYS A 166 -19.50 -17.35 2.20
N PRO A 167 -20.44 -18.24 1.83
CA PRO A 167 -21.18 -18.15 0.56
C PRO A 167 -21.91 -16.81 0.40
N ARG A 168 -22.53 -16.31 1.47
CA ARG A 168 -23.21 -15.01 1.51
C ARG A 168 -22.28 -13.83 1.20
N CYS A 169 -21.02 -13.91 1.61
CA CYS A 169 -20.03 -12.86 1.35
C CYS A 169 -19.34 -13.05 -0.01
N ALA A 170 -19.22 -14.28 -0.49
CA ALA A 170 -18.77 -14.59 -1.85
C ALA A 170 -19.70 -13.98 -2.92
N GLU A 171 -21.02 -14.03 -2.69
CA GLU A 171 -21.99 -13.35 -3.56
C GLU A 171 -21.78 -11.83 -3.60
N LYS A 172 -21.45 -11.21 -2.45
CA LYS A 172 -21.16 -9.77 -2.38
C LYS A 172 -19.89 -9.39 -3.15
N LEU A 173 -18.88 -10.26 -3.13
CA LEU A 173 -17.66 -10.09 -3.93
C LEU A 173 -17.97 -10.11 -5.44
N ALA A 174 -18.83 -11.03 -5.88
CA ALA A 174 -19.20 -11.18 -7.29
C ALA A 174 -20.29 -10.21 -7.77
N TYR A 175 -20.93 -9.46 -6.86
CA TYR A 175 -22.15 -8.68 -7.11
C TYR A 175 -22.04 -7.75 -8.33
N LYS A 176 -20.94 -6.97 -8.44
CA LYS A 176 -20.75 -6.03 -9.57
C LYS A 176 -20.69 -6.77 -10.91
N ARG A 177 -19.83 -7.79 -10.99
CA ARG A 177 -19.63 -8.60 -12.20
C ARG A 177 -20.90 -9.35 -12.60
N GLN A 178 -21.68 -9.84 -11.63
CA GLN A 178 -22.97 -10.49 -11.90
C GLN A 178 -24.00 -9.48 -12.42
N LYS A 179 -24.06 -8.28 -11.86
CA LYS A 179 -24.97 -7.21 -12.28
C LYS A 179 -24.66 -6.70 -13.69
N GLU A 180 -23.38 -6.58 -14.05
CA GLU A 180 -22.94 -6.22 -15.41
C GLU A 180 -23.35 -7.30 -16.41
N LYS A 181 -23.07 -8.58 -16.13
CA LYS A 181 -23.51 -9.71 -16.96
C LYS A 181 -25.03 -9.77 -17.16
N GLN A 182 -25.82 -9.41 -16.14
CA GLN A 182 -27.28 -9.37 -16.26
C GLN A 182 -27.76 -8.25 -17.18
N LYS A 183 -27.04 -7.12 -17.25
CA LYS A 183 -27.35 -6.01 -18.16
C LYS A 183 -26.97 -6.31 -19.61
N GLU A 184 -25.90 -7.07 -19.84
CA GLU A 184 -25.44 -7.45 -21.19
C GLU A 184 -26.28 -8.56 -21.84
N LYS A 185 -26.90 -9.44 -21.06
CA LYS A 185 -27.77 -10.51 -21.60
C LYS A 185 -28.93 -10.01 -22.47
N PRO A 186 -29.73 -8.99 -22.06
CA PRO A 186 -30.82 -8.49 -22.90
C PRO A 186 -30.33 -7.68 -24.11
N SER A 187 -29.17 -7.00 -24.03
CA SER A 187 -28.61 -6.29 -25.20
C SER A 187 -28.13 -7.28 -26.26
N ARG A 188 -27.36 -8.30 -25.86
CA ARG A 188 -26.90 -9.36 -26.77
C ARG A 188 -28.04 -10.16 -27.40
N LYS A 189 -29.14 -10.36 -26.67
CA LYS A 189 -30.32 -11.04 -27.23
C LYS A 189 -30.99 -10.19 -28.31
N ARG A 190 -31.09 -8.87 -28.11
CA ARG A 190 -31.64 -7.94 -29.11
C ARG A 190 -30.74 -7.78 -30.32
N GLU A 191 -29.42 -7.69 -30.13
CA GLU A 191 -28.45 -7.66 -31.24
C GLU A 191 -28.55 -8.93 -32.09
N ARG A 192 -28.62 -10.10 -31.44
CA ARG A 192 -28.79 -11.37 -32.15
C ARG A 192 -30.13 -11.48 -32.89
N GLU A 193 -31.22 -11.02 -32.28
CA GLU A 193 -32.54 -10.97 -32.95
C GLU A 193 -32.54 -9.98 -34.14
N GLN A 194 -31.70 -8.94 -34.11
CA GLN A 194 -31.57 -7.95 -35.18
C GLN A 194 -30.67 -8.46 -36.33
N GLU A 195 -29.57 -9.15 -36.03
CA GLU A 195 -28.72 -9.84 -37.02
C GLU A 195 -29.48 -10.94 -37.77
N GLU A 196 -30.31 -11.71 -37.06
CA GLU A 196 -31.13 -12.78 -37.64
C GLU A 196 -32.29 -12.24 -38.51
N TYR A 197 -32.75 -11.01 -38.26
CA TYR A 197 -33.71 -10.31 -39.11
C TYR A 197 -33.06 -9.74 -40.38
N ASP A 198 -31.85 -9.18 -40.28
CA ASP A 198 -31.10 -8.60 -41.40
C ASP A 198 -30.67 -9.68 -42.43
N ASP A 199 -30.17 -10.84 -41.95
CA ASP A 199 -29.79 -12.00 -42.78
C ASP A 199 -30.99 -12.63 -43.53
N SER A 200 -32.23 -12.38 -43.07
CA SER A 200 -33.46 -12.92 -43.68
C SER A 200 -34.04 -12.06 -44.82
N HIS A 201 -33.50 -10.86 -45.07
CA HIS A 201 -34.05 -9.90 -46.04
C HIS A 201 -33.21 -9.70 -47.31
N ASP A 202 -32.14 -10.48 -47.52
CA ASP A 202 -31.23 -10.37 -48.68
C ASP A 202 -31.47 -11.42 -49.80
N ASP A 203 -32.68 -11.99 -49.88
CA ASP A 203 -33.09 -12.94 -50.92
C ASP A 203 -34.15 -12.32 -51.87
N GLU A 204 -33.78 -11.25 -52.59
CA GLU A 204 -34.54 -10.77 -53.77
C GLU A 204 -33.56 -10.52 -54.94
N PRO A 205 -33.61 -11.33 -56.02
CA PRO A 205 -32.69 -11.17 -57.15
C PRO A 205 -33.19 -10.07 -58.11
N ALA A 206 -32.65 -8.85 -57.97
CA ALA A 206 -32.88 -7.79 -58.95
C ALA A 206 -32.16 -8.08 -60.28
N LYS A 207 -32.95 -8.41 -61.32
CA LYS A 207 -32.49 -8.57 -62.71
C LYS A 207 -32.40 -7.23 -63.46
N SER A 208 -31.24 -7.00 -64.10
CA SER A 208 -30.99 -6.27 -65.38
C SER A 208 -31.26 -4.74 -65.40
N ASP A 209 -30.55 -3.85 -66.10
CA ASP A 209 -29.60 -4.01 -67.22
C ASP A 209 -28.72 -2.74 -67.46
N HIS A 210 -27.48 -2.98 -67.87
CA HIS A 210 -26.58 -2.25 -68.78
C HIS A 210 -26.33 -0.69 -68.84
N ARG A 211 -25.01 -0.39 -68.70
CA ARG A 211 -24.09 0.46 -69.55
C ARG A 211 -23.83 1.96 -69.22
N LYS A 212 -22.59 2.27 -68.78
CA LYS A 212 -21.49 2.85 -69.62
C LYS A 212 -20.17 3.17 -68.86
N ARG A 213 -19.11 2.43 -69.26
CA ARG A 213 -17.69 2.77 -69.58
C ARG A 213 -16.92 3.93 -68.88
N LYS A 214 -15.74 3.55 -68.36
CA LYS A 214 -14.34 4.12 -68.46
C LYS A 214 -13.70 4.18 -67.05
N ALA A 215 -12.45 3.84 -66.76
CA ALA A 215 -11.29 3.37 -67.52
C ALA A 215 -10.27 2.71 -66.55
N HIS A 216 -9.37 1.89 -67.10
CA HIS A 216 -8.19 1.26 -66.50
C HIS A 216 -7.38 2.14 -65.51
N LYS A 217 -6.84 1.54 -64.43
CA LYS A 217 -5.38 1.32 -64.26
C LYS A 217 -5.07 0.30 -63.14
N ASP A 218 -4.05 -0.49 -63.42
CA ASP A 218 -3.49 -1.68 -62.76
C ASP A 218 -2.88 -1.53 -61.34
N VAL A 219 -2.81 -2.70 -60.68
CA VAL A 219 -1.70 -3.27 -59.86
C VAL A 219 -1.63 -3.01 -58.33
N SER A 220 -2.01 -4.08 -57.61
CA SER A 220 -1.24 -4.84 -56.60
C SER A 220 -1.16 -4.44 -55.10
N VAL A 221 -1.67 -5.37 -54.28
CA VAL A 221 -1.00 -6.12 -53.17
C VAL A 221 -0.83 -5.45 -51.79
N ASN A 222 -1.58 -6.04 -50.82
CA ASN A 222 -1.32 -6.31 -49.38
C ASN A 222 -1.46 -5.25 -48.27
N GLY A 223 -2.15 -5.69 -47.19
CA GLY A 223 -1.89 -5.45 -45.75
C GLY A 223 -2.42 -4.13 -45.19
N ASP A 224 -3.51 -4.09 -44.41
CA ASP A 224 -3.62 -4.42 -42.97
C ASP A 224 -2.76 -3.53 -42.06
N SER A 225 -3.37 -2.47 -41.50
CA SER A 225 -3.11 -1.86 -40.18
C SER A 225 -3.57 -0.38 -40.13
N ASP A 226 -4.82 -0.07 -39.77
CA ASP A 226 -5.27 1.34 -39.59
C ASP A 226 -6.45 1.49 -38.60
N GLU A 227 -6.40 0.81 -37.44
CA GLU A 227 -7.35 1.07 -36.33
C GLU A 227 -6.70 1.64 -35.06
N GLU A 228 -5.38 1.85 -35.03
CA GLU A 228 -4.68 2.39 -33.85
C GLU A 228 -4.56 3.92 -33.82
N GLU A 229 -4.77 4.62 -34.95
CA GLU A 229 -4.61 6.09 -34.98
C GLU A 229 -5.79 6.86 -34.39
N ASN A 230 -7.00 6.29 -34.40
CA ASN A 230 -8.21 6.95 -33.89
C ASN A 230 -8.29 7.02 -32.36
N PHE A 231 -7.41 6.32 -31.62
CA PHE A 231 -7.37 6.38 -30.16
C PHE A 231 -6.36 7.43 -29.64
N ASN A 232 -5.34 7.79 -30.44
CA ASN A 232 -4.34 8.79 -30.06
C ASN A 232 -4.83 10.23 -30.20
N GLU A 233 -5.71 10.52 -31.18
CA GLU A 233 -6.29 11.86 -31.34
C GLU A 233 -7.23 12.25 -30.18
N PHE A 234 -7.79 11.27 -29.47
CA PHE A 234 -8.65 11.50 -28.30
C PHE A 234 -7.87 11.89 -27.04
N LEU A 235 -6.58 11.53 -26.92
CA LEU A 235 -5.77 11.77 -25.72
C LEU A 235 -5.01 13.11 -25.73
N GLU A 236 -4.73 13.69 -26.90
CA GLU A 236 -3.99 14.96 -27.01
C GLU A 236 -4.83 16.21 -26.65
N GLY A 237 -6.16 16.07 -26.49
CA GLY A 237 -7.05 17.19 -26.16
C GLY A 237 -7.32 17.44 -24.67
N MET A 238 -6.79 16.63 -23.75
CA MET A 238 -7.28 16.62 -22.35
C MET A 238 -6.36 17.25 -21.30
N PHE A 239 -5.21 17.83 -21.69
CA PHE A 239 -4.33 18.56 -20.77
C PHE A 239 -3.84 19.88 -21.42
N PRO A 240 -4.17 21.06 -20.83
CA PRO A 240 -3.49 22.32 -21.13
C PRO A 240 -2.06 22.35 -20.57
#